data_AF-A0A7J3B977-F1
#
_entry.id   AF-A0A7J3B977-F1
#
_cell.length_a   1.000
_cell.length_b   1.000
_cell.length_c   1.000
_cell.angle_alpha   90.00
_cell.angle_beta   90.00
_cell.angle_gamma   90.00
#
_symmetry.space_group_name_H-M   'P 1'
#
loop_
_entity.id
_entity.type
_entity.pdbx_description
1 polymer ?
#
loop_
_entity_poly.entity_id
_entity_poly.type
_entity_poly.pdbx_seq_one_letter_code
_entity_poly.pdbx_strand_id
1 'polypeptide(L)' 'MMLLLKESGSRYITEIAKESGATYVHTTKLLRKLEEGGFVTIEKNGKKRMVKLTEKGGKVAAALSEVMNSFSS' A
#
# COMPACT_ATOMS: atom_id res chain seq x y z
N MET A 1 4.08 -2.70 -3.49
CA MET A 1 2.91 -1.89 -3.05
C MET A 1 2.70 -1.92 -1.55
N MET A 2 2.56 -3.07 -0.89
CA MET A 2 2.34 -3.10 0.58
C MET A 2 3.53 -2.50 1.37
N LEU A 3 4.76 -2.74 0.91
CA LEU A 3 5.99 -2.20 1.51
C LEU A 3 6.17 -0.69 1.28
N LEU A 4 5.73 -0.18 0.12
CA LEU A 4 5.72 1.25 -0.19
C LEU A 4 4.81 2.06 0.76
N LEU A 5 3.77 1.42 1.29
CA LEU A 5 2.86 2.05 2.26
C LEU A 5 3.42 2.02 3.70
N LYS A 6 4.39 1.14 3.98
CA LYS A 6 5.01 1.02 5.31
C LYS A 6 5.93 2.21 5.61
N GLU A 7 6.62 2.74 4.60
CA GLU A 7 7.67 3.75 4.78
C GLU A 7 7.14 5.20 4.87
N SER A 8 5.87 5.47 4.57
CA SER A 8 5.44 6.86 4.34
C SER A 8 4.03 7.24 4.82
N GLY A 9 3.41 6.46 5.71
CA GLY A 9 2.07 6.78 6.22
C GLY A 9 1.02 6.83 5.10
N SER A 10 0.20 7.90 5.06
CA SER A 10 -0.83 8.08 4.03
C SER A 10 -0.23 8.54 2.69
N ARG A 11 -0.46 7.80 1.61
CA ARG A 11 0.13 8.04 0.27
C ARG A 11 -0.94 8.20 -0.80
N TYR A 12 -0.71 9.04 -1.82
CA TYR A 12 -1.65 9.15 -2.94
C TYR A 12 -1.56 7.93 -3.86
N ILE A 13 -2.70 7.47 -4.39
CA ILE A 13 -2.74 6.34 -5.36
C ILE A 13 -1.82 6.61 -6.57
N THR A 14 -1.72 7.86 -7.00
CA THR A 14 -0.86 8.27 -8.11
C THR A 14 0.62 8.09 -7.82
N GLU A 15 1.05 8.31 -6.58
CA GLU A 15 2.44 8.10 -6.15
C GLU A 15 2.76 6.62 -6.10
N ILE A 16 1.85 5.83 -5.52
CA ILE A 16 1.97 4.36 -5.45
C ILE A 16 2.05 3.76 -6.86
N ALA A 17 1.21 4.23 -7.80
CA ALA A 17 1.23 3.78 -9.18
C ALA A 17 2.58 4.08 -9.85
N LYS A 18 3.08 5.31 -9.67
CA LYS A 18 4.37 5.74 -10.22
C LYS A 18 5.54 4.90 -9.70
N GLU A 19 5.61 4.66 -8.40
CA GLU A 19 6.72 3.94 -7.77
C GLU A 19 6.66 2.43 -7.99
N SER A 20 5.45 1.86 -8.09
CA SER A 20 5.28 0.43 -8.40
C SER A 20 5.45 0.10 -9.87
N GLY A 21 5.56 1.11 -10.76
CA GLY A 21 5.58 0.92 -12.20
C GLY A 21 4.24 0.45 -12.81
N ALA A 22 3.16 0.45 -12.01
CA ALA A 22 1.83 0.02 -12.45
C ALA A 22 0.98 1.20 -12.95
N THR A 23 0.00 0.92 -13.82
CA THR A 23 -0.98 1.94 -14.21
C THR A 23 -1.97 2.21 -13.08
N TYR A 24 -2.53 3.43 -13.05
CA TYR A 24 -3.51 3.82 -12.02
C TYR A 24 -4.65 2.81 -11.86
N VAL A 25 -5.19 2.26 -12.95
CA VAL A 25 -6.27 1.27 -12.92
C VAL A 25 -5.82 -0.03 -12.24
N HIS A 26 -4.63 -0.53 -12.57
CA HIS A 26 -4.08 -1.75 -11.95
C HIS A 26 -3.79 -1.54 -10.47
N THR A 27 -3.19 -0.39 -10.11
CA THR A 27 -2.93 -0.02 -8.72
C THR A 27 -4.23 0.05 -7.92
N THR A 28 -5.24 0.73 -8.45
CA THR A 28 -6.54 0.90 -7.76
C THR A 28 -7.26 -0.43 -7.57
N LYS A 29 -7.21 -1.34 -8.55
CA LYS A 29 -7.77 -2.70 -8.42
C LYS A 29 -7.10 -3.48 -7.29
N LEU A 30 -5.78 -3.44 -7.18
CA LEU A 30 -5.06 -4.13 -6.12
C LEU A 30 -5.31 -3.49 -4.75
N LEU A 31 -5.32 -2.16 -4.68
CA LEU A 31 -5.62 -1.44 -3.44
C LEU A 31 -7.03 -1.73 -2.91
N ARG A 32 -8.03 -1.88 -3.79
CA ARG A 32 -9.37 -2.29 -3.38
C ARG A 32 -9.40 -3.69 -2.76
N LYS A 33 -8.68 -4.65 -3.35
CA LYS A 33 -8.56 -6.00 -2.75
C LYS A 33 -7.90 -5.95 -1.37
N LEU A 34 -6.91 -5.07 -1.20
CA LEU A 34 -6.27 -4.87 0.11
C LEU A 34 -7.21 -4.18 1.11
N GLU A 35 -8.07 -3.29 0.65
CA GLU A 35 -9.10 -2.62 1.46
C GLU A 35 -10.19 -3.61 1.90
N GLU A 36 -10.70 -4.43 0.97
CA GLU A 36 -11.65 -5.52 1.23
C GLU A 36 -11.08 -6.54 2.24
N GLY A 37 -9.77 -6.81 2.20
CA GLY A 37 -9.07 -7.66 3.17
C GLY A 37 -8.77 -6.99 4.52
N GLY A 38 -9.08 -5.68 4.66
CA GLY A 38 -8.84 -4.90 5.87
C GLY A 38 -7.38 -4.55 6.13
N PHE A 39 -6.51 -4.59 5.10
CA PHE A 39 -5.09 -4.27 5.22
C PHE A 39 -4.79 -2.80 4.96
N VAL A 40 -5.61 -2.12 4.17
CA VAL A 40 -5.48 -0.69 3.90
C VAL A 40 -6.83 0.01 4.03
N THR A 41 -6.80 1.33 4.15
CA THR A 41 -7.99 2.19 4.04
C THR A 41 -7.76 3.23 2.97
N ILE A 42 -8.76 3.44 2.11
CA ILE A 42 -8.71 4.43 1.03
C ILE A 42 -9.60 5.61 1.41
N GLU A 43 -8.97 6.76 1.64
CA GLU A 43 -9.67 7.99 2.02
C GLU A 43 -9.65 9.00 0.86
N LYS A 44 -10.75 9.74 0.69
CA LYS A 44 -10.79 10.86 -0.24
C LYS A 44 -10.19 12.09 0.44
N ASN A 45 -9.19 12.69 -0.18
CA ASN A 45 -8.64 14.00 0.19
C ASN A 45 -8.89 14.97 -0.99
N GLY A 46 -10.03 15.65 -0.93
CA GLY A 46 -10.53 16.48 -2.04
C GLY A 46 -10.74 15.66 -3.33
N LYS A 47 -10.07 16.06 -4.41
CA LYS A 47 -10.13 15.38 -5.72
C LYS A 47 -9.24 14.11 -5.79
N LYS A 48 -8.33 13.92 -4.83
CA LYS A 48 -7.36 12.82 -4.83
C LYS A 48 -7.77 11.74 -3.82
N ARG A 49 -7.30 10.53 -4.05
CA ARG A 49 -7.46 9.39 -3.13
C ARG A 49 -6.12 9.08 -2.47
N MET A 50 -6.15 8.94 -1.15
CA MET A 50 -5.03 8.53 -0.34
C MET A 50 -5.27 7.13 0.20
N VAL A 51 -4.18 6.41 0.45
CA VAL A 51 -4.18 5.07 1.03
C VAL A 51 -3.28 5.07 2.24
N LYS A 52 -3.74 4.46 3.32
CA LYS A 52 -2.94 4.20 4.52
C LYS A 52 -3.09 2.75 4.97
N LEU A 53 -2.07 2.21 5.62
CA LEU A 53 -2.16 0.89 6.25
C LEU A 53 -3.09 0.95 7.46
N THR A 54 -3.87 -0.10 7.64
CA THR A 54 -4.52 -0.37 8.93
C THR A 54 -3.50 -0.94 9.91
N GLU A 55 -3.85 -1.06 11.19
CA GLU A 55 -3.00 -1.76 12.16
C GLU A 55 -2.67 -3.19 11.71
N LYS A 56 -3.68 -3.91 11.19
CA LYS A 56 -3.53 -5.24 10.60
C LYS A 56 -2.58 -5.22 9.40
N GLY A 57 -2.74 -4.26 8.49
CA GLY A 57 -1.86 -4.09 7.35
C GLY A 57 -0.41 -3.79 7.74
N GLY A 58 -0.22 -2.97 8.78
CA GLY A 58 1.09 -2.66 9.34
C GLY A 58 1.83 -3.90 9.83
N LYS A 59 1.14 -4.78 10.58
CA LYS A 59 1.70 -6.06 11.07
C LYS A 59 2.12 -6.96 9.91
N VAL A 60 1.28 -7.09 8.88
CA VAL A 60 1.59 -7.91 7.70
C VAL A 60 2.74 -7.31 6.89
N ALA A 61 2.76 -5.99 6.70
CA ALA A 61 3.85 -5.32 5.99
C ALA A 61 5.19 -5.44 6.72
N ALA A 62 5.18 -5.46 8.06
CA ALA A 62 6.36 -5.71 8.88
C ALA A 62 6.89 -7.14 8.68
N ALA A 63 6.02 -8.15 8.82
CA ALA A 63 6.40 -9.54 8.59
C ALA A 63 6.95 -9.77 7.16
N LEU A 64 6.33 -9.15 6.15
CA LEU A 64 6.83 -9.19 4.76
C LEU A 64 8.20 -8.53 4.60
N SER A 65 8.47 -7.45 5.35
CA SER A 65 9.79 -6.79 5.34
C SER A 65 10.87 -7.72 5.88
N GLU A 66 10.59 -8.41 7.00
CA GLU A 66 11.52 -9.37 7.59
C GLU A 66 11.83 -10.52 6.62
N VAL A 67 10.80 -11.06 5.97
CA VAL A 67 10.96 -12.11 4.97
C VAL A 67 11.85 -11.63 3.81
N MET A 68 11.62 -10.43 3.25
CA MET A 68 12.48 -9.92 2.18
C MET A 68 13.93 -9.68 2.62
N ASN A 69 14.14 -9.17 3.83
CA ASN A 69 15.48 -8.96 4.37
C ASN A 69 16.23 -10.30 4.50
N SER A 70 15.52 -11.39 4.81
CA SER A 70 16.11 -12.73 4.89
C SER A 70 16.64 -13.25 3.54
N PHE A 71 16.07 -12.80 2.41
CA PHE A 71 16.55 -13.14 1.06
C PHE A 71 17.71 -12.26 0.58
N SER A 72 17.96 -11.15 1.26
CA SER A 72 19.03 -10.20 0.93
C SER A 72 20.30 -10.43 1.77
N SER A 73 20.35 -11.53 2.53
CA SER A 73 21.46 -11.93 3.42
C SER A 73 22.27 -13.07 2.83
#